data_AF-A0A926VBD5-F1
#
_entry.id   AF-A0A926VBD5-F1
#
_cell.length_a   1.000
_cell.length_b   1.000
_cell.length_c   1.000
_cell.angle_alpha   90.00
_cell.angle_beta   90.00
_cell.angle_gamma   90.00
#
_symmetry.space_group_name_H-M   'P 1'
#
loop_
_entity.id
_entity.type
_entity.pdbx_description
1 polymer ?
#
loop_
_entity_poly.entity_id
_entity_poly.type
_entity_poly.pdbx_seq_one_letter_code
_entity_poly.pdbx_strand_id
1 'polypeptide(L)'
;MVTYVNLRKTGTGWEFENEDVLEDFVWANLTPLFGLTPLKRQYIVNEQRCDILALGENRQLVVLELKNVEDRYVVNQLTRYYDVLREEKPFSEQIDYDRPIGLIAIAPSFHKDNFRDRKYCHLDIQFLQFEILVDGERFHLQLKDVDTGKLSQVDIPHRERESTDNIPSPPRALLNLLSKFPDADSQLLLQMRIKIMSFDKRIQEQVNSGTFSYGKGKSKLCAEISSKKDTYGNRIRPCLILWLPISPNLNKYNSCKRLGRMIISSRSFPRDSFLSHLDEYSYVAYKPKESRSHSANQYWTVEQYIRLYLGTKEDVYPPLGKIDMVDFLVELALAEWIKRI
;
A
#
# COMPACT_ATOMS: atom_id res chain seq x y z
N MET A 1 6.96 4.78 -5.99
CA MET A 1 6.35 4.03 -7.11
C MET A 1 5.30 3.13 -6.48
N VAL A 2 4.02 3.51 -6.55
CA VAL A 2 2.91 2.76 -5.94
C VAL A 2 2.78 1.42 -6.64
N THR A 3 2.83 0.33 -5.88
CA THR A 3 3.02 -1.00 -6.44
C THR A 3 1.74 -1.69 -6.87
N TYR A 4 0.58 -1.39 -6.29
CA TYR A 4 -0.77 -1.68 -6.79
C TYR A 4 -1.74 -0.72 -6.08
N VAL A 5 -2.80 -0.30 -6.76
CA VAL A 5 -3.87 0.52 -6.16
C VAL A 5 -5.08 -0.34 -5.90
N ASN A 6 -5.61 -0.32 -4.68
CA ASN A 6 -6.84 -1.06 -4.35
C ASN A 6 -8.06 -0.27 -4.80
N LEU A 7 -8.80 -0.86 -5.74
CA LEU A 7 -10.10 -0.36 -6.20
C LEU A 7 -11.18 -1.33 -5.78
N ARG A 8 -12.38 -0.80 -5.49
CA ARG A 8 -13.58 -1.60 -5.26
C ARG A 8 -14.60 -1.34 -6.36
N LYS A 9 -15.26 -2.41 -6.78
CA LYS A 9 -16.33 -2.37 -7.78
C LYS A 9 -17.63 -1.96 -7.11
N THR A 10 -18.35 -1.03 -7.72
CA THR A 10 -19.67 -0.57 -7.27
C THR A 10 -20.73 -0.91 -8.30
N GLY A 11 -22.01 -0.68 -7.97
CA GLY A 11 -23.10 -0.85 -8.93
C GLY A 11 -23.00 0.08 -10.15
N THR A 12 -22.18 1.14 -10.08
CA THR A 12 -22.07 2.18 -11.11
C THR A 12 -20.67 2.28 -11.71
N GLY A 13 -19.70 1.50 -11.26
CA GLY A 13 -18.33 1.53 -11.78
C GLY A 13 -17.28 1.09 -10.76
N TRP A 14 -16.24 1.90 -10.60
CA TRP A 14 -15.11 1.64 -9.71
C TRP A 14 -14.78 2.87 -8.88
N GLU A 15 -14.34 2.65 -7.65
CA GLU A 15 -13.85 3.71 -6.76
C GLU A 15 -12.61 3.22 -6.00
N PHE A 16 -11.83 4.14 -5.45
CA PHE A 16 -10.75 3.75 -4.55
C PHE A 16 -11.34 3.07 -3.31
N GLU A 17 -10.61 2.12 -2.73
CA GLU A 17 -11.09 1.37 -1.57
C GLU A 17 -11.46 2.29 -0.40
N ASN A 18 -10.69 3.35 -0.16
CA ASN A 18 -10.89 4.37 0.86
C ASN A 18 -10.10 5.67 0.51
N GLU A 19 -10.23 6.69 1.36
CA GLU A 19 -9.54 7.99 1.21
C GLU A 19 -8.02 7.88 1.28
N ASP A 20 -7.47 7.01 2.14
CA ASP A 20 -6.01 6.83 2.25
C ASP A 20 -5.41 6.32 0.93
N VAL A 21 -6.10 5.39 0.24
CA VAL A 21 -5.66 4.87 -1.06
C VAL A 21 -5.75 5.94 -2.14
N LEU A 22 -6.79 6.78 -2.14
CA LEU A 22 -6.89 7.93 -3.03
C LEU A 22 -5.73 8.90 -2.80
N GLU A 23 -5.43 9.24 -1.54
CA GLU A 23 -4.32 10.14 -1.19
C GLU A 23 -2.96 9.57 -1.59
N ASP A 24 -2.70 8.30 -1.32
CA ASP A 24 -1.48 7.62 -1.73
C ASP A 24 -1.27 7.73 -3.25
N PHE A 25 -2.35 7.52 -4.01
CA PHE A 25 -2.31 7.58 -5.46
C PHE A 25 -2.09 9.01 -5.97
N VAL A 26 -2.83 9.99 -5.44
CA VAL A 26 -2.71 11.40 -5.82
C VAL A 26 -1.32 11.92 -5.47
N TRP A 27 -0.81 11.64 -4.27
CA TRP A 27 0.53 12.04 -3.83
C TRP A 27 1.63 11.54 -4.77
N ALA A 28 1.56 10.26 -5.15
CA ALA A 28 2.53 9.66 -6.05
C ALA A 28 2.49 10.23 -7.47
N ASN A 29 1.40 10.91 -7.84
CA ASN A 29 1.14 11.44 -9.16
C ASN A 29 0.94 12.97 -9.19
N LEU A 30 1.36 13.71 -8.15
CA LEU A 30 1.20 15.17 -8.08
C LEU A 30 1.79 15.90 -9.28
N THR A 31 3.01 15.53 -9.68
CA THR A 31 3.70 16.15 -10.83
C THR A 31 3.02 15.81 -12.16
N PRO A 32 2.73 14.55 -12.52
CA PRO A 32 2.05 14.26 -13.78
C PRO A 32 0.59 14.74 -13.84
N LEU A 33 -0.12 14.83 -12.71
CA LEU A 33 -1.51 15.31 -12.66
C LEU A 33 -1.61 16.84 -12.69
N PHE A 34 -0.77 17.52 -11.91
CA PHE A 34 -0.95 18.95 -11.62
C PHE A 34 0.30 19.79 -11.91
N GLY A 35 1.43 19.19 -12.24
CA GLY A 35 2.71 19.90 -12.31
C GLY A 35 3.23 20.34 -10.94
N LEU A 36 2.67 19.81 -9.84
CA LEU A 36 3.01 20.20 -8.47
C LEU A 36 4.19 19.40 -7.93
N THR A 37 4.98 20.04 -7.07
CA THR A 37 6.06 19.40 -6.31
C THR A 37 5.55 19.01 -4.92
N PRO A 38 5.69 17.74 -4.49
CA PRO A 38 5.23 17.32 -3.16
C PRO A 38 5.96 18.05 -2.02
N LEU A 39 5.24 18.55 -1.02
CA LEU A 39 5.82 19.20 0.17
C LEU A 39 5.57 18.38 1.44
N LYS A 40 4.31 18.12 1.79
CA LYS A 40 3.94 17.38 3.00
C LYS A 40 2.59 16.70 2.84
N ARG A 41 2.42 15.52 3.46
CA ARG A 41 1.12 14.83 3.62
C ARG A 41 0.65 14.90 5.05
N GLN A 42 -0.67 14.87 5.25
CA GLN A 42 -1.31 14.75 6.56
C GLN A 42 -0.71 15.75 7.56
N TYR A 43 -0.47 16.98 7.11
CA TYR A 43 0.19 18.01 7.90
C TYR A 43 -0.77 18.57 8.92
N ILE A 44 -0.39 18.52 10.19
CA ILE A 44 -1.21 19.05 11.29
C ILE A 44 -0.76 20.48 11.58
N VAL A 45 -1.69 21.43 11.49
CA VAL A 45 -1.50 22.83 11.83
C VAL A 45 -2.73 23.32 12.60
N ASN A 46 -2.51 23.86 13.81
CA ASN A 46 -3.56 24.28 14.72
C ASN A 46 -4.71 23.24 14.86
N GLU A 47 -4.34 21.99 15.14
CA GLU A 47 -5.25 20.83 15.26
C GLU A 47 -6.02 20.44 13.98
N GLN A 48 -5.85 21.18 12.89
CA GLN A 48 -6.39 20.84 11.57
C GLN A 48 -5.39 19.97 10.81
N ARG A 49 -5.86 18.93 10.12
CA ARG A 49 -5.01 18.00 9.37
C ARG A 49 -5.27 18.14 7.88
N CYS A 50 -4.34 18.77 7.16
CA CYS A 50 -4.42 18.92 5.70
C CYS A 50 -3.97 17.62 5.02
N ASP A 51 -4.73 17.14 4.04
CA ASP A 51 -4.38 15.90 3.31
C ASP A 51 -3.04 16.03 2.58
N ILE A 52 -2.92 17.01 1.68
CA ILE A 52 -1.69 17.25 0.92
C ILE A 52 -1.37 18.74 0.83
N LEU A 53 -0.11 19.06 1.14
CA LEU A 53 0.55 20.32 0.80
C LEU A 53 1.56 20.07 -0.32
N ALA A 54 1.55 20.95 -1.32
CA ALA A 54 2.45 20.91 -2.46
C ALA A 54 2.91 22.32 -2.84
N LEU A 55 3.94 22.38 -3.69
CA LEU A 55 4.45 23.62 -4.26
C LEU A 55 4.07 23.69 -5.74
N GLY A 56 3.41 24.77 -6.12
CA GLY A 56 3.18 25.15 -7.51
C GLY A 56 4.32 25.97 -8.09
N GLU A 57 4.03 26.67 -9.19
CA GLU A 57 4.97 27.60 -9.80
C GLU A 57 5.41 28.68 -8.81
N ASN A 58 6.67 29.11 -8.91
CA ASN A 58 7.25 30.17 -8.09
C ASN A 58 7.10 29.95 -6.57
N ARG A 59 7.14 28.69 -6.10
CA ARG A 59 7.04 28.33 -4.67
C ARG A 59 5.70 28.71 -4.04
N GLN A 60 4.66 28.86 -4.83
CA GLN A 60 3.29 29.03 -4.34
C GLN A 60 2.86 27.79 -3.55
N LEU A 61 2.32 27.97 -2.34
CA LEU A 61 1.70 26.87 -1.61
C LEU A 61 0.37 26.46 -2.26
N VAL A 62 0.19 25.17 -2.48
CA VAL A 62 -1.07 24.56 -2.94
C VAL A 62 -1.53 23.52 -1.92
N VAL A 63 -2.80 23.63 -1.51
CA VAL A 63 -3.45 22.70 -0.58
C VAL A 63 -4.46 21.87 -1.37
N LEU A 64 -4.37 20.54 -1.24
CA LEU A 64 -5.33 19.62 -1.80
C LEU A 64 -6.10 18.93 -0.67
N GLU A 65 -7.42 19.00 -0.72
CA GLU A 65 -8.33 18.22 0.15
C GLU A 65 -9.03 17.17 -0.70
N LEU A 66 -8.99 15.92 -0.23
CA LEU A 66 -9.45 14.76 -0.97
C LEU A 66 -10.69 14.16 -0.29
N LYS A 67 -11.65 13.72 -1.10
CA LYS A 67 -12.83 13.00 -0.64
C LYS A 67 -13.09 11.82 -1.55
N ASN A 68 -13.20 10.62 -0.99
CA ASN A 68 -13.49 9.43 -1.80
C ASN A 68 -14.99 9.26 -2.08
N VAL A 69 -15.83 10.09 -1.46
CA VAL A 69 -17.28 10.16 -1.66
C VAL A 69 -17.73 11.62 -1.70
N GLU A 70 -18.99 11.87 -2.03
CA GLU A 70 -19.54 13.23 -1.91
C GLU A 70 -19.51 13.71 -0.46
N ASP A 71 -18.96 14.89 -0.24
CA ASP A 71 -18.94 15.57 1.06
C ASP A 71 -19.62 16.94 0.97
N ARG A 72 -20.10 17.47 2.11
CA ARG A 72 -20.79 18.77 2.19
C ARG A 72 -19.96 19.89 2.81
N TYR A 73 -18.74 19.62 3.26
CA TYR A 73 -17.95 20.51 4.10
C TYR A 73 -16.54 20.78 3.58
N VAL A 74 -16.18 20.25 2.40
CA VAL A 74 -14.85 20.40 1.79
C VAL A 74 -14.42 21.86 1.65
N VAL A 75 -15.38 22.76 1.34
CA VAL A 75 -15.11 24.20 1.27
C VAL A 75 -14.79 24.75 2.66
N ASN A 76 -15.56 24.38 3.69
CA ASN A 76 -15.30 24.82 5.06
C ASN A 76 -13.98 24.27 5.62
N GLN A 77 -13.52 23.11 5.15
CA GLN A 77 -12.22 22.57 5.53
C GLN A 77 -11.10 23.38 4.88
N LEU A 78 -11.16 23.59 3.57
CA LEU A 78 -10.17 24.38 2.84
C LEU A 78 -10.08 25.83 3.34
N THR A 79 -11.20 26.46 3.72
CA THR A 79 -11.18 27.82 4.28
C THR A 79 -10.48 27.86 5.64
N ARG A 80 -10.70 26.85 6.50
CA ARG A 80 -10.01 26.71 7.79
C ARG A 80 -8.52 26.50 7.61
N TYR A 81 -8.11 25.66 6.65
CA TYR A 81 -6.69 25.46 6.36
C TYR A 81 -6.06 26.74 5.83
N TYR A 82 -6.74 27.45 4.92
CA TYR A 82 -6.25 28.70 4.37
C TYR A 82 -5.93 29.72 5.47
N ASP A 83 -6.88 29.93 6.39
CA ASP A 83 -6.75 30.89 7.50
C ASP A 83 -5.52 30.57 8.37
N VAL A 84 -5.45 29.32 8.85
CA VAL A 84 -4.35 28.87 9.71
C VAL A 84 -3.00 28.90 9.00
N LEU A 85 -2.93 28.46 7.73
CA LEU A 85 -1.67 28.45 6.97
C LEU A 85 -1.18 29.86 6.63
N ARG A 86 -2.10 30.82 6.48
CA ARG A 86 -1.77 32.24 6.29
C ARG A 86 -1.22 32.89 7.55
N GLU A 87 -1.75 32.52 8.70
CA GLU A 87 -1.33 33.03 10.00
C GLU A 87 0.03 32.44 10.42
N GLU A 88 0.13 31.11 10.48
CA GLU A 88 1.29 30.38 11.00
C GLU A 88 2.49 30.39 10.04
N LYS A 89 2.24 30.51 8.73
CA LYS A 89 3.25 30.49 7.66
C LYS A 89 4.30 29.37 7.79
N PRO A 90 3.89 28.10 7.96
CA PRO A 90 4.84 26.99 8.09
C PRO A 90 5.72 26.85 6.85
N PHE A 91 6.92 26.30 6.98
CA PHE A 91 7.85 26.11 5.85
C PHE A 91 8.16 27.40 5.07
N SER A 92 8.22 28.55 5.74
CA SER A 92 8.51 29.86 5.13
C SER A 92 9.82 29.91 4.34
N GLU A 93 10.80 29.06 4.64
CA GLU A 93 12.02 28.91 3.85
C GLU A 93 11.80 28.28 2.47
N GLN A 94 10.69 27.56 2.28
CA GLN A 94 10.32 26.82 1.06
C GLN A 94 9.12 27.44 0.34
N ILE A 95 8.22 28.11 1.06
CA ILE A 95 6.99 28.72 0.51
C ILE A 95 7.15 30.22 0.33
N ASP A 96 6.69 30.74 -0.80
CA ASP A 96 6.51 32.17 -1.01
C ASP A 96 5.09 32.58 -0.57
N TYR A 97 4.96 33.13 0.64
CA TYR A 97 3.69 33.57 1.20
C TYR A 97 3.21 34.93 0.65
N ASP A 98 3.99 35.61 -0.17
CA ASP A 98 3.50 36.79 -0.90
C ASP A 98 2.58 36.36 -2.06
N ARG A 99 2.64 35.08 -2.46
CA ARG A 99 1.69 34.46 -3.40
C ARG A 99 0.40 34.01 -2.68
N PRO A 100 -0.74 34.01 -3.40
CA PRO A 100 -1.97 33.43 -2.86
C PRO A 100 -1.81 31.92 -2.70
N ILE A 101 -2.34 31.35 -1.62
CA ILE A 101 -2.40 29.89 -1.46
C ILE A 101 -3.41 29.33 -2.46
N GLY A 102 -3.00 28.39 -3.31
CA GLY A 102 -3.90 27.66 -4.20
C GLY A 102 -4.69 26.59 -3.43
N LEU A 103 -5.98 26.46 -3.70
CA LEU A 103 -6.86 25.51 -3.02
C LEU A 103 -7.53 24.60 -4.05
N ILE A 104 -7.37 23.30 -3.89
CA ILE A 104 -7.94 22.28 -4.78
C ILE A 104 -8.74 21.28 -3.95
N ALA A 105 -10.00 21.08 -4.32
CA ALA A 105 -10.83 20.01 -3.80
C ALA A 105 -10.95 18.91 -4.86
N ILE A 106 -10.75 17.65 -4.47
CA ILE A 106 -10.86 16.48 -5.35
C ILE A 106 -11.88 15.51 -4.79
N ALA A 107 -12.96 15.24 -5.53
CA ALA A 107 -14.05 14.38 -5.11
C ALA A 107 -14.73 13.69 -6.30
N PRO A 108 -15.46 12.57 -6.14
CA PRO A 108 -16.20 11.95 -7.25
C PRO A 108 -17.42 12.77 -7.68
N SER A 109 -17.97 13.57 -6.77
CA SER A 109 -18.99 14.59 -7.01
C SER A 109 -18.95 15.65 -5.92
N PHE A 110 -19.60 16.80 -6.16
CA PHE A 110 -19.71 17.87 -5.18
C PHE A 110 -21.18 18.16 -4.87
N HIS A 111 -21.51 18.24 -3.58
CA HIS A 111 -22.86 18.61 -3.16
C HIS A 111 -23.18 20.07 -3.54
N LYS A 112 -24.46 20.38 -3.79
CA LYS A 112 -24.95 21.75 -4.10
C LYS A 112 -24.53 22.80 -3.06
N ASP A 113 -24.34 22.40 -1.81
CA ASP A 113 -23.93 23.30 -0.74
C ASP A 113 -22.45 23.69 -0.89
N ASN A 114 -21.57 22.80 -1.35
CA ASN A 114 -20.19 23.18 -1.67
C ASN A 114 -20.14 24.26 -2.77
N PHE A 115 -21.01 24.18 -3.77
CA PHE A 115 -21.10 25.22 -4.80
C PHE A 115 -21.60 26.54 -4.22
N ARG A 116 -22.56 26.51 -3.30
CA ARG A 116 -23.05 27.70 -2.60
C ARG A 116 -21.95 28.31 -1.75
N ASP A 117 -21.26 27.49 -0.97
CA ASP A 117 -20.21 27.93 -0.06
C ASP A 117 -19.03 28.49 -0.84
N ARG A 118 -18.59 27.81 -1.91
CA ARG A 118 -17.55 28.32 -2.81
C ARG A 118 -17.93 29.67 -3.40
N LYS A 119 -19.20 29.84 -3.84
CA LYS A 119 -19.70 31.09 -4.40
C LYS A 119 -19.61 32.28 -3.42
N TYR A 120 -19.72 32.04 -2.11
CA TYR A 120 -19.76 33.11 -1.11
C TYR A 120 -18.50 33.19 -0.22
N CYS A 121 -17.56 32.23 -0.27
CA CYS A 121 -16.38 32.22 0.60
C CYS A 121 -15.25 33.17 0.17
N HIS A 122 -15.34 33.80 -1.00
CA HIS A 122 -14.34 34.71 -1.60
C HIS A 122 -12.96 34.13 -1.91
N LEU A 123 -12.67 32.89 -1.53
CA LEU A 123 -11.46 32.17 -1.91
C LEU A 123 -11.62 31.51 -3.28
N ASP A 124 -10.54 31.46 -4.04
CA ASP A 124 -10.48 30.74 -5.31
C ASP A 124 -10.21 29.25 -5.04
N ILE A 125 -11.27 28.45 -5.06
CA ILE A 125 -11.22 27.00 -4.80
C ILE A 125 -11.54 26.24 -6.08
N GLN A 126 -10.54 25.53 -6.59
CA GLN A 126 -10.70 24.67 -7.75
C GLN A 126 -11.42 23.37 -7.36
N PHE A 127 -12.49 23.03 -8.09
CA PHE A 127 -13.18 21.75 -7.94
C PHE A 127 -12.77 20.82 -9.08
N LEU A 128 -12.15 19.70 -8.72
CA LEU A 128 -11.80 18.63 -9.65
C LEU A 128 -12.65 17.40 -9.33
N GLN A 129 -13.51 17.04 -10.27
CA GLN A 129 -14.29 15.82 -10.18
C GLN A 129 -13.46 14.65 -10.70
N PHE A 130 -13.36 13.55 -9.95
CA PHE A 130 -12.67 12.36 -10.42
C PHE A 130 -13.60 11.22 -10.80
N GLU A 131 -13.15 10.40 -11.75
CA GLU A 131 -13.80 9.15 -12.15
C GLU A 131 -12.74 8.10 -12.43
N ILE A 132 -13.05 6.84 -12.13
CA ILE A 132 -12.23 5.70 -12.53
C ILE A 132 -12.80 5.09 -13.81
N LEU A 133 -12.06 5.27 -14.90
CA LEU A 133 -12.41 4.72 -16.20
C LEU A 133 -11.73 3.38 -16.43
N VAL A 134 -12.43 2.49 -17.13
CA VAL A 134 -11.93 1.15 -17.50
C VAL A 134 -11.89 1.04 -19.01
N ASP A 135 -10.70 0.76 -19.55
CA ASP A 135 -10.47 0.43 -20.96
C ASP A 135 -9.82 -0.95 -21.06
N GLY A 136 -10.64 -1.97 -21.28
CA GLY A 136 -10.21 -3.37 -21.24
C GLY A 136 -9.71 -3.79 -19.86
N GLU A 137 -8.41 -4.16 -19.76
CA GLU A 137 -7.75 -4.49 -18.47
C GLU A 137 -7.07 -3.26 -17.82
N ARG A 138 -7.20 -2.05 -18.39
CA ARG A 138 -6.55 -0.84 -17.88
C ARG A 138 -7.52 0.04 -17.11
N PHE A 139 -7.03 0.56 -15.99
CA PHE A 139 -7.76 1.48 -15.14
C PHE A 139 -7.09 2.85 -15.24
N HIS A 140 -7.89 3.90 -15.29
CA HIS A 140 -7.41 5.27 -15.36
C HIS A 140 -8.16 6.14 -14.37
N LEU A 141 -7.43 7.01 -13.67
CA LEU A 141 -8.03 8.12 -12.95
C LEU A 141 -8.19 9.26 -13.95
N GLN A 142 -9.42 9.67 -14.21
CA GLN A 142 -9.72 10.90 -14.93
C GLN A 142 -10.09 11.98 -13.93
N LEU A 143 -9.49 13.17 -14.04
CA LEU A 143 -9.89 14.38 -13.34
C LEU A 143 -10.50 15.36 -14.33
N LYS A 144 -11.68 15.87 -14.01
CA LYS A 144 -12.39 16.90 -14.74
C LYS A 144 -12.50 18.15 -13.88
N ASP A 145 -11.94 19.25 -14.37
CA ASP A 145 -12.18 20.56 -13.80
C ASP A 145 -13.64 20.97 -14.03
N VAL A 146 -14.35 21.27 -12.95
CA VAL A 146 -15.80 21.51 -12.99
C VAL A 146 -16.15 22.80 -13.72
N ASP A 147 -15.28 23.80 -13.70
CA ASP A 147 -15.55 25.12 -14.28
C ASP A 147 -15.11 25.21 -15.75
N THR A 148 -13.95 24.64 -16.06
CA THR A 148 -13.35 24.70 -17.40
C THR A 148 -13.66 23.49 -18.27
N GLY A 149 -14.08 22.38 -17.66
CA GLY A 149 -14.24 21.10 -18.33
C GLY A 149 -12.93 20.42 -18.76
N LYS A 150 -11.78 20.98 -18.38
CA LYS A 150 -10.46 20.43 -18.72
C LYS A 150 -10.30 19.03 -18.11
N LEU A 151 -9.87 18.08 -18.94
CA LEU A 151 -9.60 16.71 -18.53
C LEU A 151 -8.09 16.48 -18.35
N SER A 152 -7.75 15.74 -17.31
CA SER A 152 -6.42 15.14 -17.13
C SER A 152 -6.59 13.68 -16.73
N GLN A 153 -5.62 12.84 -17.09
CA GLN A 153 -5.73 11.40 -16.89
C GLN A 153 -4.38 10.80 -16.51
N VAL A 154 -4.41 9.81 -15.63
CA VAL A 154 -3.23 9.01 -15.25
C VAL A 154 -3.62 7.54 -15.11
N ASP A 155 -2.70 6.65 -15.48
CA ASP A 155 -2.90 5.22 -15.37
C ASP A 155 -2.90 4.79 -13.90
N ILE A 156 -3.92 4.01 -13.53
CA ILE A 156 -3.98 3.32 -12.24
C ILE A 156 -3.39 1.92 -12.45
N PRO A 157 -2.27 1.56 -11.78
CA PRO A 157 -1.80 0.19 -11.75
C PRO A 157 -2.72 -0.64 -10.84
N HIS A 158 -3.87 -1.03 -11.38
CA HIS A 158 -4.85 -1.92 -10.77
C HIS A 158 -5.10 -3.12 -11.68
N ARG A 159 -5.40 -4.26 -11.09
CA ARG A 159 -5.90 -5.44 -11.81
C ARG A 159 -7.00 -6.08 -10.98
N GLU A 160 -8.13 -6.38 -11.61
CA GLU A 160 -9.23 -7.08 -10.97
C GLU A 160 -8.71 -8.44 -10.47
N ARG A 161 -8.97 -8.74 -9.19
CA ARG A 161 -8.68 -10.07 -8.62
C ARG A 161 -9.65 -11.05 -9.26
N GLU A 162 -9.15 -12.20 -9.71
CA GLU A 162 -10.03 -13.24 -10.24
C GLU A 162 -10.94 -13.74 -9.11
N SER A 163 -12.20 -14.06 -9.43
CA SER A 163 -13.14 -14.53 -8.42
C SER A 163 -12.59 -15.76 -7.72
N THR A 164 -12.82 -15.85 -6.41
CA THR A 164 -12.40 -17.01 -5.60
C THR A 164 -13.05 -18.32 -6.05
N ASP A 165 -14.10 -18.24 -6.86
CA ASP A 165 -14.90 -19.38 -7.33
C ASP A 165 -14.09 -20.36 -8.19
N ASN A 166 -13.00 -19.91 -8.80
CA ASN A 166 -12.15 -20.74 -9.65
C ASN A 166 -10.90 -21.29 -8.93
N ILE A 167 -10.74 -21.06 -7.63
CA ILE A 167 -9.58 -21.57 -6.89
C ILE A 167 -9.78 -23.05 -6.56
N PRO A 168 -8.86 -23.95 -6.97
CA PRO A 168 -8.94 -25.35 -6.59
C PRO A 168 -8.91 -25.53 -5.07
N SER A 169 -9.67 -26.51 -4.59
CA SER A 169 -9.62 -26.93 -3.18
C SER A 169 -8.17 -27.22 -2.74
N PRO A 170 -7.79 -26.89 -1.49
CA PRO A 170 -6.47 -27.19 -0.96
C PRO A 170 -6.09 -28.67 -1.15
N PRO A 171 -4.85 -28.99 -1.60
CA PRO A 171 -4.41 -30.36 -1.72
C PRO A 171 -4.47 -31.07 -0.37
N ARG A 172 -4.83 -32.36 -0.37
CA ARG A 172 -4.87 -33.18 0.87
C ARG A 172 -3.56 -33.15 1.65
N ALA A 173 -2.43 -33.10 0.93
CA ALA A 173 -1.11 -32.97 1.55
C ALA A 173 -0.95 -31.66 2.34
N LEU A 174 -1.54 -30.55 1.86
CA LEU A 174 -1.52 -29.27 2.56
C LEU A 174 -2.39 -29.35 3.80
N LEU A 175 -3.61 -29.88 3.69
CA LEU A 175 -4.51 -30.07 4.83
C LEU A 175 -3.87 -30.94 5.92
N ASN A 176 -3.21 -32.03 5.53
CA ASN A 176 -2.46 -32.91 6.45
C ASN A 176 -1.24 -32.22 7.09
N LEU A 177 -0.68 -31.20 6.44
CA LEU A 177 0.39 -30.39 7.02
C LEU A 177 -0.19 -29.42 8.04
N LEU A 178 -1.25 -28.69 7.64
CA LEU A 178 -1.90 -27.67 8.47
C LEU A 178 -2.52 -28.27 9.73
N SER A 179 -3.07 -29.48 9.67
CA SER A 179 -3.63 -30.16 10.85
C SER A 179 -2.64 -30.43 11.99
N LYS A 180 -1.34 -30.19 11.76
CA LYS A 180 -0.29 -30.30 12.78
C LYS A 180 -0.02 -28.97 13.49
N PHE A 181 -0.70 -27.91 13.09
CA PHE A 181 -0.55 -26.55 13.62
C PHE A 181 -1.81 -26.12 14.36
N PRO A 182 -1.72 -25.08 15.21
CA PRO A 182 -2.90 -24.46 15.80
C PRO A 182 -3.91 -24.00 14.75
N ASP A 183 -5.19 -24.00 15.10
CA ASP A 183 -6.27 -23.64 14.18
C ASP A 183 -6.10 -22.23 13.62
N ALA A 184 -5.71 -21.26 14.44
CA ALA A 184 -5.48 -19.88 14.01
C ALA A 184 -4.41 -19.77 12.91
N ASP A 185 -3.29 -20.49 13.04
CA ASP A 185 -2.22 -20.53 12.04
C ASP A 185 -2.68 -21.22 10.75
N SER A 186 -3.40 -22.32 10.90
CA SER A 186 -3.97 -23.09 9.80
C SER A 186 -4.94 -22.25 8.99
N GLN A 187 -5.83 -21.52 9.66
CA GLN A 187 -6.78 -20.61 9.01
C GLN A 187 -6.07 -19.45 8.32
N LEU A 188 -5.08 -18.81 8.95
CA LEU A 188 -4.34 -17.73 8.30
C LEU A 188 -3.61 -18.21 7.05
N LEU A 189 -2.95 -19.38 7.10
CA LEU A 189 -2.28 -19.95 5.93
C LEU A 189 -3.25 -20.30 4.80
N LEU A 190 -4.45 -20.78 5.12
CA LEU A 190 -5.50 -21.01 4.11
C LEU A 190 -5.99 -19.70 3.49
N GLN A 191 -6.19 -18.65 4.30
CA GLN A 191 -6.54 -17.32 3.80
C GLN A 191 -5.46 -16.75 2.88
N MET A 192 -4.18 -16.86 3.29
CA MET A 192 -3.06 -16.42 2.45
C MET A 192 -2.97 -17.24 1.16
N ARG A 193 -3.21 -18.55 1.18
CA ARG A 193 -3.30 -19.38 -0.03
C ARG A 193 -4.39 -18.87 -0.97
N ILE A 194 -5.60 -18.64 -0.46
CA ILE A 194 -6.73 -18.13 -1.26
C ILE A 194 -6.32 -16.82 -1.93
N LYS A 195 -5.78 -15.89 -1.13
CA LYS A 195 -5.31 -14.59 -1.60
C LYS A 195 -4.27 -14.70 -2.72
N ILE A 196 -3.24 -15.53 -2.51
CA ILE A 196 -2.18 -15.77 -3.49
C ILE A 196 -2.74 -16.38 -4.78
N MET A 197 -3.64 -17.37 -4.67
CA MET A 197 -4.22 -18.06 -5.81
C MET A 197 -5.24 -17.20 -6.58
N SER A 198 -5.97 -16.29 -5.91
CA SER A 198 -6.87 -15.33 -6.56
C SER A 198 -6.16 -14.20 -7.29
N PHE A 199 -4.86 -14.01 -7.06
CA PHE A 199 -4.17 -12.82 -7.52
C PHE A 199 -3.98 -12.77 -9.04
N ASP A 200 -3.66 -13.89 -9.68
CA ASP A 200 -3.45 -13.95 -11.14
C ASP A 200 -3.56 -15.41 -11.65
N LYS A 201 -4.33 -15.68 -12.72
CA LYS A 201 -4.45 -17.03 -13.33
C LYS A 201 -3.16 -17.75 -13.66
N ARG A 202 -2.05 -17.02 -13.83
CA ARG A 202 -0.74 -17.60 -14.15
C ARG A 202 -0.05 -18.17 -12.91
N ILE A 203 -0.53 -17.86 -11.71
CA ILE A 203 -0.08 -18.47 -10.47
C ILE A 203 -0.59 -19.90 -10.40
N GLN A 204 0.34 -20.82 -10.21
CA GLN A 204 0.06 -22.24 -10.04
C GLN A 204 0.58 -22.68 -8.67
N GLU A 205 -0.18 -23.54 -8.01
CA GLU A 205 0.25 -24.26 -6.82
C GLU A 205 1.05 -25.50 -7.23
N GLN A 206 2.30 -25.59 -6.76
CA GLN A 206 3.21 -26.70 -7.00
C GLN A 206 3.47 -27.41 -5.68
N VAL A 207 3.11 -28.70 -5.63
CA VAL A 207 3.30 -29.54 -4.44
C VAL A 207 4.63 -30.28 -4.56
N ASN A 208 5.58 -29.95 -3.68
CA ASN A 208 6.83 -30.67 -3.49
C ASN A 208 6.84 -31.26 -2.08
N SER A 209 7.61 -32.32 -1.83
CA SER A 209 7.61 -33.06 -0.54
C SER A 209 7.69 -32.14 0.69
N GLY A 210 6.53 -31.84 1.30
CA GLY A 210 6.40 -30.96 2.48
C GLY A 210 6.49 -29.45 2.22
N THR A 211 6.45 -29.00 0.96
CA THR A 211 6.47 -27.58 0.56
C THR A 211 5.46 -27.32 -0.56
N PHE A 212 4.67 -26.26 -0.40
CA PHE A 212 3.64 -25.83 -1.34
C PHE A 212 4.09 -24.48 -1.91
N SER A 213 4.55 -24.49 -3.16
CA SER A 213 5.11 -23.30 -3.81
C SER A 213 4.08 -22.66 -4.73
N TYR A 214 4.06 -21.32 -4.77
CA TYR A 214 3.12 -20.53 -5.56
C TYR A 214 3.89 -19.63 -6.54
N GLY A 215 3.48 -19.65 -7.81
CA GLY A 215 4.03 -18.78 -8.86
C GLY A 215 3.92 -19.39 -10.26
N LYS A 216 4.72 -18.89 -11.21
CA LYS A 216 4.75 -19.37 -12.60
C LYS A 216 6.02 -20.18 -12.86
N GLY A 217 5.86 -21.50 -12.95
CA GLY A 217 6.99 -22.43 -13.11
C GLY A 217 7.95 -22.41 -11.92
N LYS A 218 9.17 -22.92 -12.10
CA LYS A 218 10.17 -23.08 -11.01
C LYS A 218 11.02 -21.83 -10.74
N SER A 219 11.05 -20.88 -11.67
CA SER A 219 11.93 -19.71 -11.61
C SER A 219 11.25 -18.43 -11.12
N LYS A 220 9.92 -18.34 -11.23
CA LYS A 220 9.14 -17.15 -10.85
C LYS A 220 8.18 -17.52 -9.71
N LEU A 221 8.70 -17.78 -8.52
CA LEU A 221 7.91 -18.00 -7.30
C LEU A 221 7.62 -16.67 -6.59
N CYS A 222 6.44 -16.56 -5.96
CA CYS A 222 6.04 -15.45 -5.10
C CYS A 222 5.96 -15.86 -3.63
N ALA A 223 5.53 -17.09 -3.34
CA ALA A 223 5.32 -17.57 -1.98
C ALA A 223 5.56 -19.08 -1.85
N GLU A 224 5.84 -19.55 -0.64
CA GLU A 224 5.80 -20.96 -0.24
C GLU A 224 5.16 -21.11 1.14
N ILE A 225 4.35 -22.15 1.30
CA ILE A 225 3.90 -22.66 2.60
C ILE A 225 4.68 -23.94 2.88
N SER A 226 5.31 -24.04 4.04
CA SER A 226 6.10 -25.20 4.44
C SER A 226 6.12 -25.38 5.95
N SER A 227 6.82 -26.42 6.41
CA SER A 227 7.14 -26.58 7.83
C SER A 227 8.64 -26.59 8.06
N LYS A 228 9.06 -26.09 9.22
CA LYS A 228 10.43 -26.21 9.70
C LYS A 228 10.47 -26.86 11.06
N LYS A 229 11.49 -27.67 11.30
CA LYS A 229 11.82 -28.08 12.67
C LYS A 229 12.34 -26.87 13.43
N ASP A 230 11.96 -26.75 14.69
CA ASP A 230 12.58 -25.80 15.60
C ASP A 230 14.08 -26.09 15.79
N THR A 231 14.79 -25.14 16.39
CA THR A 231 16.23 -25.23 16.65
C THR A 231 16.61 -26.46 17.49
N TYR A 232 15.67 -26.98 18.26
CA TYR A 232 15.84 -28.14 19.15
C TYR A 232 15.39 -29.46 18.52
N GLY A 233 14.94 -29.45 17.25
CA GLY A 233 14.57 -30.62 16.46
C GLY A 233 13.27 -31.31 16.85
N ASN A 234 12.58 -30.86 17.90
CA ASN A 234 11.53 -31.61 18.58
C ASN A 234 10.11 -31.21 18.17
N ARG A 235 9.91 -29.99 17.64
CA ARG A 235 8.60 -29.56 17.12
C ARG A 235 8.72 -29.03 15.70
N ILE A 236 7.67 -29.23 14.91
CA ILE A 236 7.51 -28.59 13.61
C ILE A 236 6.72 -27.30 13.76
N ARG A 237 7.07 -26.28 12.98
CA ARG A 237 6.44 -24.96 12.96
C ARG A 237 5.96 -24.61 11.56
N PRO A 238 4.87 -23.85 11.41
CA PRO A 238 4.46 -23.33 10.13
C PRO A 238 5.50 -22.32 9.63
N CYS A 239 5.62 -22.19 8.31
CA CYS A 239 6.53 -21.24 7.68
C CYS A 239 5.90 -20.69 6.40
N LEU A 240 5.71 -19.37 6.36
CA LEU A 240 5.38 -18.64 5.14
C LEU A 240 6.67 -18.02 4.61
N ILE A 241 7.03 -18.35 3.37
CA ILE A 241 8.22 -17.82 2.71
C ILE A 241 7.76 -16.97 1.54
N LEU A 242 8.25 -15.74 1.44
CA LEU A 242 7.87 -14.78 0.41
C LEU A 242 9.10 -14.33 -0.37
N TRP A 243 8.92 -14.05 -1.66
CA TRP A 243 9.97 -13.43 -2.48
C TRP A 243 9.85 -11.92 -2.42
N LEU A 244 10.62 -11.30 -1.53
CA LEU A 244 10.58 -9.85 -1.26
C LEU A 244 11.94 -9.18 -1.55
N PRO A 245 12.00 -7.86 -1.75
CA PRO A 245 13.26 -7.13 -1.97
C PRO A 245 14.28 -7.32 -0.83
N ILE A 246 15.56 -7.54 -1.16
CA ILE A 246 16.62 -7.78 -0.16
C ILE A 246 16.99 -6.52 0.61
N SER A 247 16.93 -5.36 -0.05
CA SER A 247 17.26 -4.06 0.53
C SER A 247 16.02 -3.18 0.43
N PRO A 248 15.17 -3.15 1.46
CA PRO A 248 13.97 -2.31 1.44
C PRO A 248 14.29 -0.80 1.40
N ASN A 249 15.53 -0.40 1.77
CA ASN A 249 15.97 1.00 1.66
C ASN A 249 16.04 1.44 0.19
N LEU A 250 15.02 2.22 -0.23
CA LEU A 250 14.73 2.64 -1.61
C LEU A 250 15.86 3.42 -2.33
N ASN A 251 16.91 3.85 -1.62
CA ASN A 251 17.92 4.80 -2.11
C ASN A 251 19.27 4.20 -2.57
N LYS A 252 19.47 2.88 -2.57
CA LYS A 252 20.67 2.27 -3.17
C LYS A 252 20.35 1.68 -4.54
N TYR A 253 20.67 2.45 -5.59
CA TYR A 253 20.38 2.26 -7.02
C TYR A 253 20.57 0.86 -7.65
N ASN A 254 21.13 -0.13 -6.95
CA ASN A 254 21.36 -1.48 -7.49
C ASN A 254 20.87 -2.65 -6.60
N SER A 255 20.47 -2.43 -5.35
CA SER A 255 20.01 -3.52 -4.45
C SER A 255 18.49 -3.74 -4.48
N CYS A 256 17.71 -2.72 -4.87
CA CYS A 256 16.24 -2.77 -4.92
C CYS A 256 15.67 -3.73 -5.98
N LYS A 257 16.49 -4.20 -6.93
CA LYS A 257 16.07 -5.17 -7.97
C LYS A 257 16.29 -6.63 -7.57
N ARG A 258 16.96 -6.90 -6.44
CA ARG A 258 17.28 -8.26 -6.03
C ARG A 258 16.24 -8.75 -5.03
N LEU A 259 15.52 -9.81 -5.41
CA LEU A 259 14.59 -10.50 -4.51
C LEU A 259 15.32 -11.56 -3.69
N GLY A 260 14.90 -11.65 -2.44
CA GLY A 260 15.34 -12.62 -1.46
C GLY A 260 14.20 -13.53 -1.05
N ARG A 261 14.55 -14.75 -0.65
CA ARG A 261 13.61 -15.64 0.05
C ARG A 261 13.53 -15.18 1.49
N MET A 262 12.46 -14.47 1.79
CA MET A 262 12.14 -13.96 3.11
C MET A 262 11.29 -14.96 3.84
N ILE A 263 11.83 -15.51 4.92
CA ILE A 263 11.11 -16.42 5.80
C ILE A 263 10.41 -15.59 6.87
N ILE A 264 9.09 -15.73 6.99
CA ILE A 264 8.33 -15.23 8.14
C ILE A 264 8.25 -16.39 9.13
N SER A 265 8.85 -16.21 10.30
CA SER A 265 8.88 -17.17 11.42
C SER A 265 9.10 -16.47 12.76
N SER A 266 8.49 -16.96 13.85
CA SER A 266 8.74 -16.47 15.22
C SER A 266 9.90 -17.24 15.89
N ARG A 267 10.79 -16.51 16.58
CA ARG A 267 11.88 -17.11 17.40
C ARG A 267 11.39 -17.69 18.72
N SER A 268 10.24 -17.25 19.21
CA SER A 268 9.83 -17.49 20.60
C SER A 268 9.15 -18.85 20.79
N PHE A 269 9.42 -19.44 21.94
CA PHE A 269 8.83 -20.66 22.49
C PHE A 269 8.17 -20.24 23.81
N PRO A 270 6.99 -20.74 24.21
CA PRO A 270 5.86 -21.25 23.43
C PRO A 270 4.69 -20.26 23.46
N ARG A 271 4.07 -19.94 22.33
CA ARG A 271 2.67 -19.50 22.31
C ARG A 271 1.92 -20.21 21.21
N ASP A 272 0.64 -20.47 21.48
CA ASP A 272 -0.24 -21.37 20.74
C ASP A 272 -0.70 -20.85 19.37
N SER A 273 -0.08 -19.80 18.82
CA SER A 273 -0.38 -19.28 17.49
C SER A 273 0.75 -18.38 16.98
N PHE A 274 1.36 -18.75 15.85
CA PHE A 274 2.55 -18.14 15.23
C PHE A 274 2.20 -16.98 14.28
N LEU A 275 1.10 -17.09 13.56
CA LEU A 275 0.72 -16.21 12.46
C LEU A 275 -0.36 -15.20 12.88
N SER A 276 -1.19 -15.52 13.88
CA SER A 276 -2.20 -14.57 14.39
C SER A 276 -1.61 -13.50 15.33
N HIS A 277 -0.35 -13.66 15.75
CA HIS A 277 0.36 -12.75 16.65
C HIS A 277 1.79 -12.55 16.16
N LEU A 278 1.96 -11.88 15.02
CA LEU A 278 3.27 -11.35 14.65
C LEU A 278 3.72 -10.39 15.77
N ASP A 279 4.69 -10.83 16.56
CA ASP A 279 5.27 -10.11 17.68
C ASP A 279 6.66 -9.56 17.34
N GLU A 280 7.27 -8.87 18.32
CA GLU A 280 8.63 -8.31 18.27
C GLU A 280 9.72 -9.36 17.93
N TYR A 281 9.41 -10.66 17.98
CA TYR A 281 10.32 -11.76 17.69
C TYR A 281 10.12 -12.40 16.31
N SER A 282 9.15 -11.91 15.54
CA SER A 282 8.94 -12.30 14.16
C SER A 282 9.92 -11.57 13.26
N TYR A 283 10.69 -12.33 12.47
CA TYR A 283 11.73 -11.75 11.63
C TYR A 283 11.57 -12.14 10.17
N VAL A 284 12.04 -11.26 9.31
CA VAL A 284 12.34 -11.50 7.91
C VAL A 284 13.82 -11.82 7.80
N ALA A 285 14.15 -13.01 7.29
CA ALA A 285 15.54 -13.40 7.03
C ALA A 285 15.84 -13.56 5.55
N TYR A 286 16.86 -12.85 5.04
CA TYR A 286 17.43 -13.10 3.73
C TYR A 286 18.49 -14.21 3.81
N LYS A 287 18.34 -15.25 2.98
CA LYS A 287 19.35 -16.30 2.81
C LYS A 287 19.98 -16.22 1.41
N PRO A 288 21.28 -15.85 1.28
CA PRO A 288 21.98 -15.87 0.00
C PRO A 288 22.03 -17.29 -0.56
N LYS A 289 21.88 -17.43 -1.88
CA LYS A 289 21.83 -18.72 -2.59
C LYS A 289 23.14 -19.53 -2.42
N GLU A 290 24.25 -18.85 -2.14
CA GLU A 290 25.60 -19.41 -2.07
C GLU A 290 26.13 -19.58 -0.64
N SER A 291 25.41 -19.12 0.39
CA SER A 291 25.90 -19.23 1.77
C SER A 291 25.55 -20.58 2.40
N ARG A 292 26.59 -21.38 2.67
CA ARG A 292 26.50 -22.56 3.56
C ARG A 292 26.54 -22.19 5.06
N SER A 293 26.81 -20.93 5.39
CA SER A 293 26.94 -20.43 6.76
C SER A 293 25.68 -19.67 7.22
N HIS A 294 25.27 -19.88 8.47
CA HIS A 294 24.22 -19.07 9.12
C HIS A 294 24.65 -17.61 9.37
N SER A 295 25.96 -17.32 9.33
CA SER A 295 26.53 -15.99 9.61
C SER A 295 26.31 -14.94 8.51
N ALA A 296 25.83 -15.33 7.33
CA ALA A 296 25.57 -14.42 6.21
C ALA A 296 24.09 -14.00 6.07
N ASN A 297 23.23 -14.46 6.99
CA ASN A 297 21.81 -14.09 6.96
C ASN A 297 21.64 -12.67 7.51
N GLN A 298 20.87 -11.86 6.80
CA GLN A 298 20.38 -10.58 7.31
C GLN A 298 19.02 -10.80 7.95
N TYR A 299 18.80 -10.19 9.12
CA TYR A 299 17.58 -10.31 9.90
C TYR A 299 16.99 -8.92 10.13
N TRP A 300 15.69 -8.80 9.93
CA TRP A 300 14.90 -7.64 10.33
C TRP A 300 13.70 -8.12 11.11
N THR A 301 13.21 -7.38 12.09
CA THR A 301 11.82 -7.61 12.52
C THR A 301 10.87 -7.34 11.34
N VAL A 302 9.69 -7.94 11.34
CA VAL A 302 8.68 -7.69 10.28
C VAL A 302 8.38 -6.19 10.16
N GLU A 303 8.21 -5.52 11.29
CA GLU A 303 7.99 -4.07 11.34
C GLU A 303 9.17 -3.28 10.77
N GLN A 304 10.41 -3.60 11.16
CA GLN A 304 11.60 -2.94 10.61
C GLN A 304 11.66 -3.07 9.08
N TYR A 305 11.36 -4.27 8.56
CA TYR A 305 11.34 -4.51 7.13
C TYR A 305 10.30 -3.65 6.41
N ILE A 306 9.07 -3.59 6.94
CA ILE A 306 7.97 -2.77 6.37
C ILE A 306 8.34 -1.29 6.39
N ARG A 307 8.86 -0.78 7.51
CA ARG A 307 9.24 0.64 7.66
C ARG A 307 10.34 1.05 6.69
N LEU A 308 11.36 0.20 6.55
CA LEU A 308 12.42 0.43 5.56
C LEU A 308 11.86 0.45 4.14
N TYR A 309 10.88 -0.42 3.84
CA TYR A 309 10.29 -0.53 2.51
C TYR A 309 9.45 0.70 2.17
N LEU A 310 8.70 1.23 3.14
CA LEU A 310 7.90 2.45 3.00
C LEU A 310 8.74 3.73 3.01
N GLY A 311 10.06 3.65 3.22
CA GLY A 311 10.94 4.81 3.26
C GLY A 311 10.76 5.69 4.50
N THR A 312 10.14 5.18 5.55
CA THR A 312 9.99 5.89 6.83
C THR A 312 11.33 5.86 7.59
N LYS A 313 11.80 7.02 8.09
CA LYS A 313 13.03 7.10 8.89
C LYS A 313 12.85 6.39 10.24
N GLU A 314 13.89 5.71 10.72
CA GLU A 314 13.87 4.94 11.99
C GLU A 314 13.54 5.80 13.22
N ASP A 315 13.78 7.12 13.17
CA ASP A 315 13.76 7.98 14.37
C ASP A 315 12.46 8.76 14.65
N VAL A 316 11.39 8.60 13.86
CA VAL A 316 10.12 9.33 14.06
C VAL A 316 8.95 8.35 14.25
N TYR A 317 8.64 8.07 15.51
CA TYR A 317 7.69 7.03 15.93
C TYR A 317 6.25 7.55 16.07
N PRO A 318 5.33 7.04 15.24
CA PRO A 318 4.13 6.41 15.80
C PRO A 318 4.04 4.91 15.40
N PRO A 319 3.25 4.10 16.11
CA PRO A 319 2.99 2.70 15.75
C PRO A 319 2.44 2.59 14.32
N LEU A 320 2.71 1.49 13.60
CA LEU A 320 2.21 1.19 12.25
C LEU A 320 0.65 1.09 12.16
N GLY A 321 -0.10 1.60 13.14
CA GLY A 321 -1.56 1.51 13.19
C GLY A 321 -2.05 0.05 13.21
N LYS A 322 -3.24 -0.18 12.67
CA LYS A 322 -3.89 -1.50 12.54
C LYS A 322 -3.47 -2.26 11.28
N ILE A 323 -2.26 -2.07 10.76
CA ILE A 323 -1.83 -2.78 9.55
C ILE A 323 -1.68 -4.28 9.87
N ASP A 324 -2.39 -5.12 9.12
CA ASP A 324 -2.12 -6.55 9.10
C ASP A 324 -0.80 -6.80 8.37
N MET A 325 0.26 -7.04 9.15
CA MET A 325 1.61 -7.13 8.63
C MET A 325 1.82 -8.38 7.75
N VAL A 326 1.13 -9.51 8.01
CA VAL A 326 1.25 -10.70 7.15
C VAL A 326 0.63 -10.39 5.80
N ASP A 327 -0.57 -9.82 5.83
CA ASP A 327 -1.34 -9.47 4.65
C ASP A 327 -0.58 -8.49 3.74
N PHE A 328 0.00 -7.44 4.34
CA PHE A 328 0.83 -6.46 3.64
C PHE A 328 2.04 -7.11 2.95
N LEU A 329 2.76 -8.00 3.65
CA LEU A 329 3.93 -8.66 3.08
C LEU A 329 3.55 -9.58 1.92
N VAL A 330 2.39 -10.26 2.00
CA VAL A 330 1.88 -11.08 0.91
C VAL A 330 1.54 -10.22 -0.32
N GLU A 331 0.84 -9.10 -0.13
CA GLU A 331 0.57 -8.14 -1.23
C GLU A 331 1.87 -7.67 -1.89
N LEU A 332 2.86 -7.33 -1.07
CA LEU A 332 4.15 -6.90 -1.57
C LEU A 332 4.85 -8.00 -2.40
N ALA A 333 4.81 -9.26 -1.95
CA ALA A 333 5.37 -10.38 -2.69
C ALA A 333 4.69 -10.61 -4.05
N LEU A 334 3.37 -10.46 -4.09
CA LEU A 334 2.57 -10.57 -5.31
C LEU A 334 2.87 -9.41 -6.27
N ALA A 335 2.97 -8.18 -5.74
CA ALA A 335 3.33 -6.99 -6.50
C ALA A 335 4.76 -7.05 -7.08
N GLU A 336 5.71 -7.67 -6.40
CA GLU A 336 7.05 -7.92 -6.94
C GLU A 336 7.12 -9.12 -7.87
N TRP A 337 6.22 -10.09 -7.73
CA TRP A 337 6.13 -11.23 -8.60
C TRP A 337 5.67 -10.85 -10.00
N ILE A 338 4.59 -10.07 -10.10
CA ILE A 338 4.00 -9.68 -11.38
C ILE A 338 4.95 -8.83 -12.23
N LYS A 339 5.77 -7.96 -11.62
CA LYS A 339 6.84 -7.21 -12.30
C LYS A 339 7.87 -8.11 -13.00
N ARG A 340 7.98 -9.38 -12.57
CA ARG A 340 8.91 -10.36 -13.13
C ARG A 340 8.28 -11.29 -14.16
N ILE A 341 6.95 -11.29 -14.30
CA ILE A 341 6.23 -12.23 -15.17
C ILE A 341 6.26 -11.72 -16.59
#